data_AF-A0A8T8KFE5-F1
#
_entry.id   AF-A0A8T8KFE5-F1
#
_cell.length_a   1.000
_cell.length_b   1.000
_cell.length_c   1.000
_cell.angle_alpha   90.00
_cell.angle_beta   90.00
_cell.angle_gamma   90.00
#
_symmetry.space_group_name_H-M   'P 1'
#
loop_
_entity.id
_entity.type
_entity.pdbx_description
1 polymer ?
#
loop_
_entity_poly.entity_id
_entity_poly.type
_entity_poly.pdbx_seq_one_letter_code
_entity_poly.pdbx_strand_id
1 'polypeptide(L)'
;MDRRRFLHGAALLPTAGLVGLSGCSSSESPPPRRSRVLSTVTIDSAQLLAELVDDPWVATRRDGVPINGQNAQSLDSNAKDSPSGLSVIGSLSPVGTAQAQKGGGGGGRGAVGRGRGSSYSDAPRTGRGRAKYHGGAYVGTWYDDHDDEVRRAETEISEVGIARIGPVSDTDEELPSPGPVSWDETWQNPDDTVSIDVTNAGWYRVGTHTTAADGTNLGWEAVDVLVKDDNDTYSIAQKWKVSPRI
;
A
#
# COMPACT_ATOMS: atom_id res chain seq x y z
N MET A 1 6.39 53.65 -51.76
CA MET A 1 5.55 52.69 -52.50
C MET A 1 6.44 51.47 -52.65
N ASP A 2 6.27 50.34 -51.99
CA ASP A 2 5.05 49.61 -51.70
C ASP A 2 5.23 48.68 -50.48
N ARG A 3 4.09 48.24 -49.91
CA ARG A 3 3.95 47.57 -48.61
C ARG A 3 4.03 46.05 -48.75
N ARG A 4 4.71 45.35 -47.82
CA ARG A 4 4.32 43.98 -47.38
C ARG A 4 4.61 43.77 -45.88
N ARG A 5 3.55 43.46 -45.13
CA ARG A 5 3.51 42.98 -43.74
C ARG A 5 3.44 41.44 -43.74
N PHE A 6 3.94 40.82 -42.65
CA PHE A 6 3.40 39.68 -41.87
C PHE A 6 4.58 39.13 -41.03
N LEU A 7 4.79 39.52 -39.76
CA LEU A 7 4.19 39.09 -38.49
C LEU A 7 4.57 37.67 -37.98
N HIS A 8 5.17 37.71 -36.77
CA HIS A 8 5.15 36.76 -35.64
C HIS A 8 6.09 35.53 -35.61
N GLY A 9 6.89 35.48 -34.56
CA GLY A 9 7.68 34.34 -34.10
C GLY A 9 8.57 34.68 -32.91
N ALA A 10 8.02 35.28 -31.85
CA ALA A 10 8.75 35.52 -30.60
C ALA A 10 8.65 34.28 -29.71
N ALA A 11 9.76 33.54 -29.59
CA ALA A 11 9.91 32.46 -28.64
C ALA A 11 10.06 33.05 -27.24
N LEU A 12 9.05 32.85 -26.39
CA LEU A 12 9.14 33.10 -24.95
C LEU A 12 9.71 31.85 -24.28
N LEU A 13 10.89 32.01 -23.67
CA LEU A 13 11.47 31.06 -22.74
C LEU A 13 10.57 31.01 -21.49
N PRO A 14 9.99 29.86 -21.09
CA PRO A 14 9.39 29.76 -19.77
C PRO A 14 10.52 29.64 -18.76
N THR A 15 10.75 30.70 -17.99
CA THR A 15 11.42 30.63 -16.69
C THR A 15 10.63 29.68 -15.80
N ALA A 16 11.06 28.42 -15.75
CA ALA A 16 10.57 27.44 -14.80
C ALA A 16 10.90 27.96 -13.39
N GLY A 17 9.87 28.41 -12.68
CA GLY A 17 9.95 28.71 -11.26
C GLY A 17 10.34 27.44 -10.53
N LEU A 18 11.56 27.42 -10.01
CA LEU A 18 11.96 26.49 -8.96
C LEU A 18 11.13 26.85 -7.73
N VAL A 19 9.94 26.27 -7.61
CA VAL A 19 9.24 26.17 -6.33
C VAL A 19 10.10 25.23 -5.49
N GLY A 20 10.84 25.82 -4.57
CA GLY A 20 11.60 25.08 -3.58
C GLY A 20 10.63 24.26 -2.75
N LEU A 21 10.57 22.96 -3.04
CA LEU A 21 10.09 21.96 -2.10
C LEU A 21 11.08 21.92 -0.94
N SER A 22 10.91 22.83 0.02
CA SER A 22 11.57 22.78 1.31
C SER A 22 10.95 21.62 2.12
N GLY A 23 11.43 20.42 1.83
CA GLY A 23 11.13 19.16 2.52
C GLY A 23 12.14 18.04 2.20
N CYS A 24 13.19 18.32 1.42
CA CYS A 24 14.26 17.36 1.14
C CYS A 24 15.27 17.34 2.30
N SER A 25 15.08 16.48 3.30
CA SER A 25 16.21 16.05 4.14
C SER A 25 16.31 14.57 4.46
N SER A 26 15.39 13.71 4.00
CA SER A 26 15.65 12.27 3.93
C SER A 26 15.74 11.81 2.48
N SER A 27 16.91 11.29 2.08
CA SER A 27 17.15 10.69 0.75
C SER A 27 16.64 9.25 0.67
N GLU A 28 15.76 8.85 1.60
CA GLU A 28 15.38 7.47 1.84
C GLU A 28 13.99 7.15 1.28
N SER A 29 13.90 6.08 0.50
CA SER A 29 12.65 5.64 -0.12
C SER A 29 11.58 5.31 0.93
N PRO A 30 10.31 5.76 0.75
CA PRO A 30 9.22 5.52 1.69
C PRO A 30 9.12 4.05 2.10
N PRO A 31 9.08 3.73 3.41
CA PRO A 31 9.09 2.36 3.88
C PRO A 31 7.77 1.65 3.54
N PRO A 32 7.72 0.32 3.70
CA PRO A 32 6.45 -0.41 3.66
C PRO A 32 5.42 0.19 4.62
N ARG A 33 4.19 0.32 4.13
CA ARG A 33 3.06 0.90 4.83
C ARG A 33 2.68 0.07 6.05
N ARG A 34 2.44 0.75 7.16
CA ARG A 34 1.87 0.14 8.37
C ARG A 34 0.35 0.04 8.22
N SER A 35 -0.22 -1.04 8.73
CA SER A 35 -1.65 -1.34 8.60
C SER A 35 -2.07 -2.35 9.65
N ARG A 36 -3.37 -2.46 9.93
CA ARG A 36 -4.06 -3.52 10.67
C ARG A 36 -5.41 -3.74 10.00
N VAL A 37 -5.54 -4.85 9.28
CA VAL A 37 -6.75 -5.22 8.53
C VAL A 37 -7.16 -6.69 8.74
N LEU A 38 -6.20 -7.53 9.12
CA LEU A 38 -6.40 -8.94 9.44
C LEU A 38 -5.94 -9.18 10.88
N SER A 39 -6.76 -9.93 11.63
CA SER A 39 -6.43 -10.49 12.93
C SER A 39 -5.44 -11.64 12.73
N THR A 40 -5.88 -12.67 12.01
CA THR A 40 -5.07 -13.84 11.70
C THR A 40 -5.42 -14.43 10.34
N VAL A 41 -4.55 -15.33 9.89
CA VAL A 41 -4.78 -16.21 8.74
C VAL A 41 -4.38 -17.60 9.18
N THR A 42 -5.32 -18.52 9.22
CA THR A 42 -5.16 -19.87 9.78
C THR A 42 -5.64 -20.89 8.77
N ILE A 43 -5.28 -22.15 9.02
CA ILE A 43 -5.84 -23.27 8.28
C ILE A 43 -6.47 -24.23 9.29
N ASP A 44 -7.72 -24.60 9.07
CA ASP A 44 -8.45 -25.57 9.87
C ASP A 44 -9.22 -26.50 8.94
N SER A 45 -9.04 -27.81 9.09
CA SER A 45 -9.81 -28.81 8.34
C SER A 45 -9.83 -28.59 6.83
N ALA A 46 -8.65 -28.24 6.26
CA ALA A 46 -8.44 -27.86 4.86
C ALA A 46 -9.10 -26.55 4.42
N GLN A 47 -9.61 -25.72 5.34
CA GLN A 47 -10.11 -24.39 5.03
C GLN A 47 -9.07 -23.34 5.40
N LEU A 48 -8.70 -22.48 4.45
CA LEU A 48 -7.88 -21.31 4.71
C LEU A 48 -8.80 -20.19 5.20
N LEU A 49 -8.68 -19.83 6.47
CA LEU A 49 -9.50 -18.81 7.12
C LEU A 49 -8.73 -17.50 7.28
N ALA A 50 -9.41 -16.39 7.01
CA ALA A 50 -8.91 -15.06 7.26
C ALA A 50 -9.89 -14.31 8.17
N GLU A 51 -9.45 -14.04 9.40
CA GLU A 51 -10.22 -13.27 10.37
C GLU A 51 -9.89 -11.79 10.21
N LEU A 52 -10.92 -10.96 10.05
CA LEU A 52 -10.78 -9.51 9.99
C LEU A 52 -10.64 -8.91 11.40
N VAL A 53 -10.35 -7.62 11.45
CA VAL A 53 -10.30 -6.86 12.71
C VAL A 53 -11.52 -5.94 12.79
N ASP A 54 -12.04 -5.74 14.00
CA ASP A 54 -13.18 -4.83 14.23
C ASP A 54 -12.84 -3.36 13.95
N ASP A 55 -11.60 -2.96 14.24
CA ASP A 55 -11.10 -1.59 14.06
C ASP A 55 -9.92 -1.55 13.05
N PRO A 56 -10.18 -1.62 11.73
CA PRO A 56 -9.15 -1.61 10.73
C PRO A 56 -8.54 -0.22 10.55
N TRP A 57 -7.24 -0.17 10.30
CA TRP A 57 -6.54 1.07 9.99
C TRP A 57 -5.36 0.87 9.03
N VAL A 58 -5.01 1.91 8.30
CA VAL A 58 -3.81 1.97 7.45
C VAL A 58 -3.08 3.31 7.62
N ALA A 59 -1.76 3.29 7.51
CA ALA A 59 -0.96 4.51 7.50
C ALA A 59 -1.03 5.18 6.12
N THR A 60 -1.29 6.48 6.04
CA THR A 60 -1.46 7.21 4.78
C THR A 60 -0.80 8.57 4.84
N ARG A 61 -0.31 9.06 3.69
CA ARG A 61 0.14 10.44 3.46
C ARG A 61 -0.90 11.30 2.73
N ARG A 62 -2.12 10.78 2.56
CA ARG A 62 -3.19 11.52 1.88
C ARG A 62 -3.81 12.52 2.86
N ASP A 63 -3.75 13.78 2.48
CA ASP A 63 -4.44 14.86 3.19
C ASP A 63 -5.96 14.72 3.07
N GLY A 64 -6.69 15.13 4.11
CA GLY A 64 -8.15 15.14 4.13
C GLY A 64 -8.81 13.81 4.51
N VAL A 65 -8.05 12.75 4.76
CA VAL A 65 -8.60 11.48 5.28
C VAL A 65 -8.96 11.66 6.76
N PRO A 66 -10.21 11.35 7.19
CA PRO A 66 -10.62 11.46 8.59
C PRO A 66 -9.70 10.67 9.55
N ILE A 67 -9.36 11.28 10.68
CA ILE A 67 -8.54 10.68 11.74
C ILE A 67 -9.42 10.47 12.97
N ASN A 68 -9.22 9.35 13.67
CA ASN A 68 -9.91 8.98 14.90
C ASN A 68 -10.11 10.18 15.86
N GLY A 69 -11.37 10.46 16.23
CA GLY A 69 -11.76 11.44 17.24
C GLY A 69 -11.81 12.91 16.82
N GLN A 70 -11.49 13.25 15.57
CA GLN A 70 -11.72 14.59 15.03
C GLN A 70 -12.71 14.50 13.87
N ASN A 71 -13.96 14.89 14.15
CA ASN A 71 -14.85 15.38 13.10
C ASN A 71 -14.03 16.35 12.24
N ALA A 72 -14.05 16.15 10.92
CA ALA A 72 -13.57 17.12 9.97
C ALA A 72 -14.40 18.42 10.10
N GLN A 73 -14.08 19.24 11.10
CA GLN A 73 -14.61 20.57 11.31
C GLN A 73 -13.45 21.52 11.55
N SER A 74 -12.89 22.00 10.45
CA SER A 74 -12.74 23.43 10.22
C SER A 74 -12.21 23.64 8.81
N LEU A 75 -13.10 23.53 7.81
CA LEU A 75 -12.92 24.36 6.61
C LEU A 75 -13.03 25.80 7.10
N ASP A 76 -11.88 26.44 7.21
CA ASP A 76 -11.73 27.86 7.49
C ASP A 76 -12.76 28.66 6.68
N SER A 77 -13.79 29.12 7.37
CA SER A 77 -14.84 29.97 6.83
C SER A 77 -14.36 31.42 6.85
N ASN A 78 -13.23 31.69 6.21
CA ASN A 78 -12.69 33.05 6.07
C ASN A 78 -11.92 33.27 4.75
N ALA A 79 -12.39 32.68 3.65
CA ALA A 79 -12.11 33.20 2.32
C ALA A 79 -13.25 34.14 1.88
N LYS A 80 -13.35 35.32 2.49
CA LYS A 80 -14.03 36.45 1.86
C LYS A 80 -13.11 36.96 0.75
N ASP A 81 -13.70 37.12 -0.43
CA ASP A 81 -13.12 37.70 -1.65
C ASP A 81 -12.16 36.82 -2.47
N SER A 82 -12.72 36.00 -3.37
CA SER A 82 -12.38 36.06 -4.80
C SER A 82 -13.37 35.26 -5.65
N PRO A 83 -13.90 35.82 -6.75
CA PRO A 83 -14.82 35.14 -7.65
C PRO A 83 -14.04 34.31 -8.68
N SER A 84 -14.60 33.15 -9.04
CA SER A 84 -14.30 32.26 -10.18
C SER A 84 -14.04 30.85 -9.69
N GLY A 85 -14.96 29.95 -10.04
CA GLY A 85 -14.85 28.52 -9.77
C GLY A 85 -13.64 27.87 -10.46
N LEU A 86 -13.41 26.62 -10.05
CA LEU A 86 -12.29 25.73 -10.38
C LEU A 86 -11.04 25.97 -9.52
N SER A 87 -10.97 25.27 -8.39
CA SER A 87 -9.69 24.94 -7.75
C SER A 87 -9.67 23.43 -7.50
N VAL A 88 -9.22 22.68 -8.50
CA VAL A 88 -7.90 22.02 -8.55
C VAL A 88 -7.89 20.72 -7.74
N ILE A 89 -8.20 19.64 -8.47
CA ILE A 89 -7.66 18.30 -8.28
C ILE A 89 -6.15 18.46 -8.09
N GLY A 90 -5.62 18.22 -6.89
CA GLY A 90 -4.24 18.62 -6.62
C GLY A 90 -3.65 18.24 -5.26
N SER A 91 -3.68 16.97 -4.91
CA SER A 91 -2.51 16.35 -4.26
C SER A 91 -2.49 14.86 -4.58
N LEU A 92 -1.82 14.54 -5.69
CA LEU A 92 -1.24 13.23 -5.90
C LEU A 92 -0.09 13.06 -4.88
N SER A 93 -0.42 12.93 -3.60
CA SER A 93 0.44 12.16 -2.70
C SER A 93 0.40 10.74 -3.25
N PRO A 94 1.53 10.17 -3.67
CA PRO A 94 1.54 8.80 -4.18
C PRO A 94 1.11 7.89 -3.05
N VAL A 95 -0.18 7.59 -2.98
CA VAL A 95 -0.66 6.32 -2.44
C VAL A 95 0.18 5.30 -3.18
N GLY A 96 1.05 4.56 -2.50
CA GLY A 96 1.93 3.59 -3.13
C GLY A 96 1.16 2.67 -4.04
N THR A 97 1.05 3.04 -5.32
CA THR A 97 0.40 2.22 -6.32
C THR A 97 1.33 1.04 -6.48
N ALA A 98 0.78 -0.16 -6.32
CA ALA A 98 1.51 -1.43 -6.50
C ALA A 98 2.39 -1.45 -7.77
N GLN A 99 2.00 -0.69 -8.80
CA GLN A 99 2.72 -0.56 -10.06
C GLN A 99 4.07 0.19 -9.98
N ALA A 100 4.26 1.12 -9.04
CA ALA A 100 5.51 1.90 -8.94
C ALA A 100 6.69 1.11 -8.34
N GLN A 101 6.44 -0.10 -7.81
CA GLN A 101 7.45 -0.87 -7.06
C GLN A 101 8.49 -1.58 -7.93
N LYS A 102 8.26 -1.74 -9.25
CA LYS A 102 9.18 -2.48 -10.16
C LYS A 102 10.12 -1.59 -11.00
N GLY A 103 10.02 -0.26 -10.89
CA GLY A 103 10.80 0.68 -11.69
C GLY A 103 12.05 1.19 -10.99
N GLY A 104 13.19 0.51 -11.19
CA GLY A 104 14.49 0.99 -10.70
C GLY A 104 15.65 0.26 -11.37
N GLY A 105 15.92 0.60 -12.62
CA GLY A 105 17.07 0.09 -13.36
C GLY A 105 18.39 0.60 -12.78
N GLY A 106 19.42 -0.26 -12.80
CA GLY A 106 20.83 0.11 -12.83
C GLY A 106 21.39 0.84 -11.60
N GLY A 107 21.90 0.09 -10.62
CA GLY A 107 23.04 0.55 -9.82
C GLY A 107 22.77 1.42 -8.58
N GLY A 108 21.52 1.68 -8.20
CA GLY A 108 21.20 2.40 -6.97
C GLY A 108 21.09 1.47 -5.75
N ARG A 109 22.01 1.60 -4.79
CA ARG A 109 21.85 1.08 -3.42
C ARG A 109 20.79 1.91 -2.68
N GLY A 110 19.53 1.81 -3.07
CA GLY A 110 18.45 2.64 -2.52
C GLY A 110 17.34 1.78 -1.96
N ALA A 111 17.47 1.28 -0.71
CA ALA A 111 16.43 0.52 0.02
C ALA A 111 15.57 -0.43 -0.86
N VAL A 112 16.22 -1.05 -1.86
CA VAL A 112 15.65 -1.99 -2.80
C VAL A 112 16.29 -3.34 -2.52
N GLY A 113 15.45 -4.35 -2.44
CA GLY A 113 15.86 -5.71 -2.28
C GLY A 113 15.12 -6.33 -1.11
N ARG A 114 14.32 -7.33 -1.42
CA ARG A 114 14.35 -8.57 -0.62
C ARG A 114 15.82 -8.79 -0.30
N GLY A 115 16.25 -8.53 0.94
CA GLY A 115 17.68 -8.48 1.24
C GLY A 115 18.29 -9.78 0.75
N ARG A 116 19.34 -9.71 -0.08
CA ARG A 116 20.11 -10.90 -0.50
C ARG A 116 20.36 -11.75 0.75
N GLY A 117 19.61 -12.83 0.92
CA GLY A 117 19.74 -13.73 2.08
C GLY A 117 18.79 -13.53 3.27
N SER A 118 17.64 -12.86 3.14
CA SER A 118 16.67 -12.78 4.25
C SER A 118 15.80 -14.03 4.29
N SER A 119 16.27 -15.11 4.92
CA SER A 119 15.44 -16.31 5.15
C SER A 119 14.16 -15.93 5.90
N TYR A 120 13.06 -16.66 5.69
CA TYR A 120 11.82 -16.50 6.48
C TYR A 120 12.15 -16.40 7.97
N SER A 121 13.08 -17.22 8.47
CA SER A 121 13.48 -17.24 9.87
C SER A 121 14.07 -15.92 10.40
N ASP A 122 14.68 -15.12 9.53
CA ASP A 122 15.43 -13.91 9.87
C ASP A 122 14.60 -12.62 9.69
N ALA A 123 13.48 -12.70 8.98
CA ALA A 123 12.64 -11.54 8.73
C ALA A 123 11.93 -11.02 10.00
N PRO A 124 11.75 -9.70 10.16
CA PRO A 124 11.09 -9.13 11.34
C PRO A 124 9.71 -9.74 11.60
N ARG A 125 9.46 -10.13 12.84
CA ARG A 125 8.15 -10.65 13.27
C ARG A 125 7.14 -9.51 13.41
N THR A 126 5.92 -9.79 13.02
CA THR A 126 4.73 -8.96 13.20
C THR A 126 3.61 -9.81 13.79
N GLY A 127 2.53 -9.19 14.24
CA GLY A 127 1.34 -9.94 14.69
C GLY A 127 0.71 -10.84 13.61
N ARG A 128 0.99 -10.61 12.31
CA ARG A 128 0.44 -11.40 11.19
C ARG A 128 1.50 -12.17 10.40
N GLY A 129 2.51 -12.69 11.09
CA GLY A 129 3.64 -13.37 10.46
C GLY A 129 4.83 -12.45 10.30
N ARG A 130 5.63 -12.63 9.25
CA ARG A 130 6.88 -11.88 9.09
C ARG A 130 6.79 -10.86 7.98
N ALA A 131 7.44 -9.72 8.16
CA ALA A 131 7.39 -8.64 7.17
C ALA A 131 8.23 -9.03 5.93
N LYS A 132 7.58 -9.23 4.78
CA LYS A 132 8.25 -9.54 3.50
C LYS A 132 9.13 -8.39 3.05
N TYR A 133 8.58 -7.19 3.16
CA TYR A 133 9.30 -5.94 2.96
C TYR A 133 9.48 -5.28 4.31
N HIS A 134 10.72 -4.88 4.61
CA HIS A 134 11.04 -4.08 5.78
C HIS A 134 12.18 -3.13 5.39
N GLY A 135 12.07 -1.86 5.74
CA GLY A 135 13.14 -0.88 5.50
C GLY A 135 14.28 -0.96 6.52
N GLY A 136 14.48 -2.09 7.22
CA GLY A 136 15.52 -2.20 8.25
C GLY A 136 15.45 -1.08 9.31
N ALA A 137 16.62 -0.62 9.76
CA ALA A 137 16.74 0.35 10.85
C ALA A 137 16.22 1.76 10.51
N TYR A 138 16.23 2.16 9.23
CA TYR A 138 15.86 3.52 8.82
C TYR A 138 14.36 3.79 8.96
N VAL A 139 13.52 2.74 9.00
CA VAL A 139 12.06 2.86 9.05
C VAL A 139 11.61 3.71 10.24
N GLY A 140 12.23 3.56 11.40
CA GLY A 140 11.88 4.34 12.59
C GLY A 140 12.06 5.82 12.33
N THR A 141 13.30 6.21 12.03
CA THR A 141 13.68 7.58 11.69
C THR A 141 12.85 8.16 10.55
N TRP A 142 12.57 7.38 9.50
CA TRP A 142 11.73 7.87 8.41
C TRP A 142 10.30 8.19 8.88
N TYR A 143 9.66 7.33 9.68
CA TYR A 143 8.32 7.64 10.19
C TYR A 143 8.32 8.80 11.19
N ASP A 144 9.41 8.98 11.94
CA ASP A 144 9.57 10.09 12.89
C ASP A 144 9.79 11.43 12.14
N ASP A 145 10.57 11.41 11.05
CA ASP A 145 10.85 12.58 10.21
C ASP A 145 9.65 13.02 9.35
N HIS A 146 8.63 12.16 9.21
CA HIS A 146 7.41 12.42 8.44
C HIS A 146 6.15 12.24 9.29
N ASP A 147 6.25 12.47 10.60
CA ASP A 147 5.12 12.28 11.52
C ASP A 147 3.98 13.30 11.31
N ASP A 148 4.31 14.46 10.73
CA ASP A 148 3.39 15.52 10.32
C ASP A 148 2.65 15.21 9.00
N GLU A 149 3.26 14.37 8.16
CA GLU A 149 2.70 13.93 6.88
C GLU A 149 1.99 12.58 6.96
N VAL A 150 2.41 11.69 7.87
CA VAL A 150 1.92 10.32 7.97
C VAL A 150 0.89 10.18 9.07
N ARG A 151 -0.31 9.75 8.68
CA ARG A 151 -1.46 9.61 9.59
C ARG A 151 -1.97 8.18 9.62
N ARG A 152 -2.53 7.76 10.75
CA ARG A 152 -3.34 6.53 10.83
C ARG A 152 -4.77 6.87 10.43
N ALA A 153 -5.20 6.37 9.29
CA ALA A 153 -6.57 6.46 8.84
C ALA A 153 -7.34 5.23 9.32
N GLU A 154 -8.45 5.47 10.00
CA GLU A 154 -9.47 4.45 10.18
C GLU A 154 -10.08 4.11 8.83
N THR A 155 -10.32 2.83 8.61
CA THR A 155 -10.73 2.36 7.30
C THR A 155 -11.77 1.28 7.43
N GLU A 156 -12.63 1.18 6.44
CA GLU A 156 -13.54 0.08 6.22
C GLU A 156 -12.89 -0.94 5.27
N ILE A 157 -13.27 -2.20 5.46
CA ILE A 157 -12.89 -3.29 4.56
C ILE A 157 -13.99 -3.45 3.53
N SER A 158 -13.77 -2.87 2.34
CA SER A 158 -14.79 -2.90 1.29
C SER A 158 -14.81 -4.24 0.55
N GLU A 159 -13.67 -4.93 0.47
CA GLU A 159 -13.54 -6.20 -0.22
C GLU A 159 -12.41 -7.04 0.41
N VAL A 160 -12.61 -8.35 0.46
CA VAL A 160 -11.57 -9.34 0.75
C VAL A 160 -11.45 -10.28 -0.44
N GLY A 161 -10.24 -10.64 -0.81
CA GLY A 161 -9.96 -11.62 -1.86
C GLY A 161 -8.99 -12.68 -1.37
N ILE A 162 -9.22 -13.93 -1.78
CA ILE A 162 -8.27 -15.04 -1.57
C ILE A 162 -7.94 -15.67 -2.91
N ALA A 163 -6.66 -15.94 -3.16
CA ALA A 163 -6.21 -16.64 -4.36
C ALA A 163 -4.99 -17.51 -4.11
N ARG A 164 -4.87 -18.60 -4.87
CA ARG A 164 -3.62 -19.34 -5.02
C ARG A 164 -2.71 -18.61 -6.02
N ILE A 165 -1.55 -18.17 -5.57
CA ILE A 165 -0.62 -17.33 -6.33
C ILE A 165 0.63 -18.06 -6.84
N GLY A 166 0.83 -19.33 -6.47
CA GLY A 166 1.95 -20.13 -6.95
C GLY A 166 2.01 -21.54 -6.35
N PRO A 167 2.76 -22.48 -6.95
CA PRO A 167 3.06 -23.79 -6.34
C PRO A 167 4.03 -23.70 -5.16
N VAL A 168 4.13 -24.79 -4.38
CA VAL A 168 5.03 -24.90 -3.20
C VAL A 168 6.50 -24.68 -3.56
N SER A 169 6.89 -24.97 -4.81
CA SER A 169 8.25 -24.81 -5.31
C SER A 169 8.67 -23.35 -5.49
N ASP A 170 7.72 -22.43 -5.60
CA ASP A 170 8.03 -21.02 -5.80
C ASP A 170 8.72 -20.47 -4.56
N THR A 171 9.78 -19.72 -4.80
CA THR A 171 10.43 -18.88 -3.80
C THR A 171 9.57 -17.66 -3.53
N ASP A 172 9.77 -17.02 -2.37
CA ASP A 172 9.05 -15.78 -2.07
C ASP A 172 9.33 -14.72 -3.14
N GLU A 173 10.53 -14.73 -3.75
CA GLU A 173 11.04 -13.87 -4.84
C GLU A 173 10.17 -13.88 -6.10
N GLU A 174 9.66 -15.06 -6.44
CA GLU A 174 8.86 -15.31 -7.65
C GLU A 174 7.39 -14.88 -7.47
N LEU A 175 6.93 -14.74 -6.23
CA LEU A 175 5.56 -14.33 -5.93
C LEU A 175 5.26 -12.88 -6.37
N PRO A 176 3.99 -12.57 -6.72
CA PRO A 176 3.58 -11.22 -7.10
C PRO A 176 3.95 -10.14 -6.08
N SER A 177 4.22 -8.93 -6.59
CA SER A 177 4.36 -7.69 -5.79
C SER A 177 3.12 -7.43 -4.92
N PRO A 178 3.20 -6.57 -3.88
CA PRO A 178 2.03 -6.15 -3.11
C PRO A 178 0.90 -5.65 -4.00
N GLY A 179 -0.33 -5.85 -3.55
CA GLY A 179 -1.53 -5.41 -4.27
C GLY A 179 -2.42 -6.56 -4.74
N PRO A 180 -3.42 -6.24 -5.57
CA PRO A 180 -4.40 -7.21 -6.04
C PRO A 180 -3.75 -8.22 -6.98
N VAL A 181 -4.32 -9.42 -6.97
CA VAL A 181 -4.02 -10.50 -7.92
C VAL A 181 -5.33 -10.91 -8.61
N SER A 182 -5.27 -11.88 -9.53
CA SER A 182 -6.49 -12.53 -9.99
C SER A 182 -7.07 -13.33 -8.82
N TRP A 183 -8.11 -12.80 -8.19
CA TRP A 183 -8.75 -13.43 -7.04
C TRP A 183 -9.48 -14.70 -7.47
N ASP A 184 -9.33 -15.79 -6.70
CA ASP A 184 -10.11 -17.00 -6.90
C ASP A 184 -11.52 -16.80 -6.33
N GLU A 185 -11.59 -16.22 -5.12
CA GLU A 185 -12.83 -15.88 -4.43
C GLU A 185 -12.74 -14.46 -3.85
N THR A 186 -13.88 -13.76 -3.84
CA THR A 186 -14.00 -12.42 -3.24
C THR A 186 -15.27 -12.26 -2.42
N TRP A 187 -15.19 -11.42 -1.39
CA TRP A 187 -16.30 -11.04 -0.52
C TRP A 187 -16.40 -9.53 -0.45
N GLN A 188 -17.60 -9.01 -0.64
CA GLN A 188 -17.88 -7.57 -0.56
C GLN A 188 -18.39 -7.23 0.84
N ASN A 189 -17.76 -6.24 1.47
CA ASN A 189 -18.05 -5.78 2.83
C ASN A 189 -18.25 -6.93 3.86
N PRO A 190 -17.28 -7.86 4.00
CA PRO A 190 -17.36 -8.91 5.01
C PRO A 190 -17.18 -8.34 6.43
N ASP A 191 -17.98 -8.83 7.37
CA ASP A 191 -18.00 -8.33 8.76
C ASP A 191 -17.00 -9.03 9.69
N ASP A 192 -16.60 -10.27 9.40
CA ASP A 192 -15.82 -11.09 10.33
C ASP A 192 -14.83 -12.01 9.60
N THR A 193 -15.18 -13.26 9.34
CA THR A 193 -14.26 -14.26 8.81
C THR A 193 -14.66 -14.66 7.40
N VAL A 194 -13.66 -14.75 6.52
CA VAL A 194 -13.84 -15.34 5.18
C VAL A 194 -12.95 -16.57 5.02
N SER A 195 -13.35 -17.49 4.16
CA SER A 195 -12.63 -18.75 3.98
C SER A 195 -12.78 -19.34 2.60
N ILE A 196 -11.76 -20.10 2.16
CA ILE A 196 -11.84 -21.00 1.01
C ILE A 196 -11.42 -22.41 1.39
N ASP A 197 -11.91 -23.40 0.64
CA ASP A 197 -11.37 -24.75 0.71
C ASP A 197 -10.01 -24.81 -0.01
N VAL A 198 -9.01 -25.34 0.67
CA VAL A 198 -7.70 -25.66 0.13
C VAL A 198 -7.77 -27.04 -0.49
N THR A 199 -7.65 -27.06 -1.81
CA THR A 199 -7.61 -28.31 -2.59
C THR A 199 -6.19 -28.68 -3.03
N ASN A 200 -5.24 -27.75 -2.93
CA ASN A 200 -3.89 -27.93 -3.42
C ASN A 200 -2.89 -27.19 -2.53
N ALA A 201 -1.76 -27.83 -2.21
CA ALA A 201 -0.66 -27.12 -1.58
C ALA A 201 -0.10 -26.01 -2.51
N GLY A 202 0.41 -24.94 -1.90
CA GLY A 202 0.97 -23.81 -2.64
C GLY A 202 0.98 -22.52 -1.84
N TRP A 203 1.37 -21.46 -2.54
CA TRP A 203 1.28 -20.10 -2.03
C TRP A 203 -0.12 -19.55 -2.25
N TYR A 204 -0.69 -18.98 -1.21
CA TYR A 204 -1.96 -18.28 -1.22
C TYR A 204 -1.76 -16.83 -0.81
N ARG A 205 -2.52 -15.91 -1.40
CA ARG A 205 -2.64 -14.53 -0.97
C ARG A 205 -4.03 -14.30 -0.40
N VAL A 206 -4.06 -13.71 0.79
CA VAL A 206 -5.25 -13.08 1.37
C VAL A 206 -5.06 -11.58 1.25
N GLY A 207 -5.91 -10.92 0.48
CA GLY A 207 -5.91 -9.47 0.28
C GLY A 207 -7.13 -8.81 0.90
N THR A 208 -6.93 -7.61 1.44
CA THR A 208 -8.00 -6.77 1.98
C THR A 208 -7.95 -5.41 1.30
N HIS A 209 -9.01 -5.01 0.61
CA HIS A 209 -9.18 -3.69 0.05
C HIS A 209 -9.75 -2.74 1.09
N THR A 210 -9.14 -1.56 1.21
CA THR A 210 -9.42 -0.61 2.28
C THR A 210 -9.90 0.73 1.72
N THR A 211 -10.94 1.28 2.34
CA THR A 211 -11.51 2.60 2.02
C THR A 211 -11.63 3.44 3.28
N ALA A 212 -11.30 4.72 3.22
CA ALA A 212 -11.59 5.64 4.33
C ALA A 212 -13.11 5.92 4.43
N ALA A 213 -13.54 6.50 5.55
CA ALA A 213 -14.95 6.82 5.82
C ALA A 213 -15.59 7.77 4.80
N ASP A 214 -14.80 8.56 4.08
CA ASP A 214 -15.26 9.45 3.00
C ASP A 214 -15.33 8.74 1.62
N GLY A 215 -15.12 7.42 1.58
CA GLY A 215 -15.07 6.61 0.36
C GLY A 215 -13.71 6.64 -0.36
N THR A 216 -12.72 7.31 0.20
CA THR A 216 -11.38 7.40 -0.41
C THR A 216 -10.71 6.02 -0.47
N ASN A 217 -10.31 5.59 -1.66
CA ASN A 217 -9.62 4.31 -1.88
C ASN A 217 -8.17 4.36 -1.30
N LEU A 218 -7.88 3.49 -0.34
CA LEU A 218 -6.57 3.32 0.30
C LEU A 218 -5.83 2.06 -0.19
N GLY A 219 -6.43 1.30 -1.09
CA GLY A 219 -5.81 0.18 -1.81
C GLY A 219 -5.79 -1.13 -1.02
N TRP A 220 -4.96 -2.06 -1.49
CA TRP A 220 -4.89 -3.42 -0.97
C TRP A 220 -3.76 -3.60 0.04
N GLU A 221 -4.09 -4.24 1.16
CA GLU A 221 -3.14 -4.87 2.07
C GLU A 221 -3.18 -6.38 1.88
N ALA A 222 -2.06 -7.09 2.05
CA ALA A 222 -2.02 -8.52 1.79
C ALA A 222 -1.16 -9.32 2.77
N VAL A 223 -1.49 -10.60 2.90
CA VAL A 223 -0.68 -11.63 3.54
C VAL A 223 -0.51 -12.79 2.56
N ASP A 224 0.73 -13.17 2.28
CA ASP A 224 1.05 -14.39 1.53
C ASP A 224 1.30 -15.53 2.53
N VAL A 225 0.69 -16.69 2.32
CA VAL A 225 0.91 -17.89 3.14
C VAL A 225 1.36 -19.07 2.27
N LEU A 226 2.36 -19.81 2.75
CA LEU A 226 2.74 -21.08 2.15
C LEU A 226 1.97 -22.18 2.84
N VAL A 227 1.03 -22.79 2.13
CA VAL A 227 0.29 -23.97 2.57
C VAL A 227 1.00 -25.22 2.07
N LYS A 228 1.32 -26.14 2.99
CA LYS A 228 1.90 -27.45 2.70
C LYS A 228 0.88 -28.55 2.97
N ASP A 229 1.04 -29.64 2.25
CA ASP A 229 0.34 -30.90 2.50
C ASP A 229 1.26 -31.80 3.32
N ASP A 230 0.76 -32.23 4.47
CA ASP A 230 1.38 -33.13 5.42
C ASP A 230 0.46 -34.36 5.62
N ASN A 231 0.54 -35.33 4.72
CA ASN A 231 -0.26 -36.58 4.74
C ASN A 231 -1.79 -36.31 4.79
N ASP A 232 -2.33 -35.65 3.76
CA ASP A 232 -3.76 -35.32 3.62
C ASP A 232 -4.26 -34.28 4.65
N THR A 233 -3.35 -33.61 5.35
CA THR A 233 -3.65 -32.46 6.20
C THR A 233 -2.87 -31.24 5.74
N TYR A 234 -3.54 -30.09 5.69
CA TYR A 234 -2.88 -28.86 5.26
C TYR A 234 -2.38 -28.03 6.45
N SER A 235 -1.18 -27.47 6.32
CA SER A 235 -0.56 -26.62 7.35
C SER A 235 0.04 -25.35 6.73
N ILE A 236 0.01 -24.23 7.48
CA ILE A 236 0.69 -23.00 7.07
C ILE A 236 2.15 -23.07 7.52
N ALA A 237 3.06 -23.27 6.57
CA ALA A 237 4.50 -23.33 6.82
C ALA A 237 5.16 -21.95 6.89
N GLN A 238 4.65 -20.97 6.15
CA GLN A 238 5.14 -19.59 6.17
C GLN A 238 4.00 -18.59 6.05
N LYS A 239 4.18 -17.42 6.66
CA LYS A 239 3.23 -16.30 6.62
C LYS A 239 3.97 -14.98 6.50
N TRP A 240 3.75 -14.29 5.39
CA TRP A 240 4.41 -13.06 5.00
C TRP A 240 3.42 -11.90 4.94
N LYS A 241 3.65 -10.83 5.70
CA LYS A 241 2.94 -9.57 5.52
C LYS A 241 3.50 -8.86 4.28
N VAL A 242 2.64 -8.57 3.31
CA VAL A 242 2.95 -8.00 2.00
C VAL A 242 2.26 -6.65 1.87
N SER A 243 2.91 -5.61 2.41
CA SER A 243 2.37 -4.24 2.37
C SER A 243 2.98 -3.43 1.23
N PRO A 244 2.18 -2.60 0.53
CA PRO A 244 2.70 -1.59 -0.39
C PRO A 244 3.54 -0.56 0.36
N ARG A 245 4.29 0.30 -0.35
CA ARG A 245 4.94 1.46 0.27
C ARG A 245 3.91 2.52 0.61
N ILE A 246 4.19 3.32 1.65
CA ILE A 246 3.33 4.44 2.06
C ILE A 246 3.39 5.59 1.07
#